data_AF-A0A359D018-F1
#
_entry.id   AF-A0A359D018-F1
#
_cell.length_a   1.000
_cell.length_b   1.000
_cell.length_c   1.000
_cell.angle_alpha   90.00
_cell.angle_beta   90.00
_cell.angle_gamma   90.00
#
_symmetry.space_group_name_H-M   'P 1'
#
loop_
_entity.id
_entity.type
_entity.pdbx_description
1 polymer ?
#
loop_
_entity_poly.entity_id
_entity_poly.type
_entity_poly.pdbx_seq_one_letter_code
_entity_poly.pdbx_strand_id
1 'polypeptide(L)'
;MMLMAILKIMQMRLAYDDIEGEGQPIEEVFTEEEVDCLKKINEKLRGKTTKQQNQYNPNRTKWATWIIGRLGGWKAYSSQGPPGLIVLRRGLERFSYILEGYLLIKDMGTR
;
A
#
# COMPACT_ATOMS: atom_id res chain seq x y z
N MET A 1 14.24 9.65 -8.71
CA MET A 1 13.18 8.61 -8.65
C MET A 1 13.56 7.42 -7.76
N MET A 2 14.76 6.84 -7.87
CA MET A 2 15.14 5.63 -7.09
C MET A 2 15.21 5.85 -5.56
N LEU A 3 15.71 7.00 -5.11
CA LEU A 3 15.81 7.34 -3.68
C LEU A 3 14.44 7.38 -2.97
N MET A 4 13.45 8.03 -3.58
CA MET A 4 12.10 8.14 -3.02
C MET A 4 11.43 6.77 -2.89
N ALA A 5 11.62 5.89 -3.87
CA ALA A 5 11.09 4.52 -3.81
C ALA A 5 11.71 3.72 -2.66
N ILE A 6 13.02 3.83 -2.47
CA ILE A 6 13.72 3.16 -1.35
C ILE A 6 13.24 3.72 -0.01
N LEU A 7 13.11 5.05 0.11
CA LEU A 7 12.62 5.68 1.33
C LEU A 7 11.20 5.19 1.68
N LYS A 8 10.28 5.15 0.71
CA LYS A 8 8.94 4.58 0.91
C LYS A 8 9.01 3.14 1.39
N ILE A 9 9.87 2.31 0.80
CA ILE A 9 10.04 0.90 1.24
C ILE A 9 10.48 0.83 2.70
N MET A 10 11.43 1.67 3.11
CA MET A 10 11.92 1.68 4.49
C MET A 10 10.88 2.20 5.48
N GLN A 11 10.17 3.27 5.14
CA GLN A 11 9.06 3.80 5.95
C GLN A 11 7.94 2.76 6.12
N MET A 12 7.59 2.06 5.04
CA MET A 12 6.62 0.96 5.07
C MET A 12 7.09 -0.20 5.95
N ARG A 13 8.39 -0.53 5.91
CA ARG A 13 8.97 -1.59 6.74
C ARG A 13 8.93 -1.22 8.22
N LEU A 14 9.36 0.00 8.57
CA LEU A 14 9.33 0.52 9.93
C LEU A 14 7.90 0.54 10.50
N ALA A 15 6.90 0.93 9.69
CA ALA A 15 5.50 0.91 10.10
C ALA A 15 4.96 -0.50 10.45
N TYR A 16 5.61 -1.57 9.97
CA TYR A 16 5.24 -2.95 10.27
C TYR A 16 6.08 -3.58 11.38
N ASP A 17 7.32 -3.13 11.56
CA ASP A 17 8.17 -3.55 12.67
C ASP A 17 7.67 -2.94 14.00
N ASP A 18 6.94 -1.82 13.95
CA ASP A 18 6.19 -1.28 15.09
C ASP A 18 4.95 -2.15 15.38
N ILE A 19 5.04 -2.96 16.44
CA ILE A 19 4.02 -3.95 16.83
C ILE A 19 2.78 -3.25 17.41
N GLU A 20 2.97 -2.18 18.18
CA GLU A 20 1.89 -1.46 18.86
C GLU A 20 1.37 -0.27 18.04
N GLY A 21 2.22 0.35 17.22
CA GLY A 21 1.82 1.48 16.38
C GLY A 21 1.19 1.10 15.04
N GLU A 22 0.53 2.09 14.44
CA GLU A 22 -0.03 2.02 13.09
C GLU A 22 0.92 2.62 12.04
N GLY A 23 2.12 3.02 12.45
CA GLY A 23 3.07 3.78 11.64
C GLY A 23 2.70 5.26 11.49
N GLN A 24 3.52 6.00 10.74
CA GLN A 24 3.35 7.43 10.50
C GLN A 24 2.09 7.73 9.65
N PRO A 25 1.57 8.98 9.68
CA PRO A 25 0.49 9.43 8.81
C PRO A 25 0.75 9.08 7.34
N ILE A 26 -0.28 8.63 6.62
CA ILE A 26 -0.15 8.15 5.24
C ILE A 26 0.30 9.25 4.28
N GLU A 27 -0.08 10.50 4.56
CA GLU A 27 0.22 11.71 3.80
C GLU A 27 1.71 12.09 3.81
N GLU A 28 2.48 11.60 4.79
CA GLU A 28 3.95 11.77 4.81
C GLU A 28 4.67 10.84 3.82
N VAL A 29 3.98 9.82 3.29
CA VAL A 29 4.55 8.78 2.43
C VAL A 29 3.91 8.75 1.05
N PHE A 30 2.60 8.98 0.98
CA PHE A 30 1.81 8.87 -0.24
C PHE A 30 1.08 10.19 -0.53
N THR A 31 1.03 10.57 -1.79
CA THR A 31 0.24 11.73 -2.24
C THR A 31 -1.26 11.41 -2.17
N GLU A 32 -2.10 12.44 -2.23
CA GLU A 32 -3.55 12.27 -2.18
C GLU A 32 -4.07 11.37 -3.32
N GLU A 33 -3.52 11.50 -4.53
CA GLU A 33 -3.88 10.65 -5.67
C GLU A 33 -3.44 9.19 -5.46
N GLU A 34 -2.26 8.98 -4.87
CA GLU A 34 -1.79 7.65 -4.51
C GLU A 34 -2.73 7.01 -3.46
N VAL A 35 -3.12 7.77 -2.44
CA VAL A 35 -4.04 7.31 -1.39
C VAL A 35 -5.41 6.96 -1.96
N ASP A 36 -5.94 7.78 -2.87
CA ASP A 36 -7.21 7.52 -3.54
C ASP A 36 -7.16 6.25 -4.40
N CYS A 37 -6.09 6.08 -5.16
CA CYS A 37 -5.84 4.84 -5.92
C CYS A 37 -5.73 3.62 -4.99
N LEU A 38 -4.99 3.73 -3.88
CA LEU A 38 -4.88 2.68 -2.87
C LEU A 38 -6.24 2.30 -2.27
N LYS A 39 -7.16 3.26 -2.05
CA LYS A 39 -8.51 2.97 -1.56
C LYS A 39 -9.28 2.09 -2.55
N LYS A 40 -9.22 2.41 -3.84
CA LYS A 40 -9.84 1.60 -4.90
C LYS A 40 -9.24 0.20 -5.01
N ILE A 41 -7.92 0.10 -4.88
CA ILE A 41 -7.23 -1.20 -4.85
C ILE A 41 -7.66 -2.00 -3.62
N ASN A 42 -7.74 -1.37 -2.45
CA ASN A 42 -8.17 -2.03 -1.21
C ASN A 42 -9.59 -2.59 -1.32
N GLU A 43 -10.52 -1.84 -1.92
CA GLU A 43 -11.88 -2.32 -2.21
C GLU A 43 -11.86 -3.58 -3.07
N LYS A 44 -11.06 -3.61 -4.15
CA LYS A 44 -10.90 -4.79 -5.01
C LYS A 44 -10.24 -5.97 -4.29
N LEU A 45 -9.35 -5.69 -3.33
CA LEU A 45 -8.65 -6.69 -2.54
C LEU A 45 -9.43 -7.20 -1.33
N ARG A 46 -10.61 -6.62 -1.01
CA ARG A 46 -11.46 -7.10 0.08
C ARG A 46 -11.84 -8.56 -0.15
N GLY A 47 -11.19 -9.45 0.60
CA GLY A 47 -11.56 -10.85 0.63
C GLY A 47 -12.97 -11.05 1.18
N LYS A 48 -13.52 -12.25 0.97
CA LYS A 48 -14.88 -12.62 1.43
C LYS A 48 -15.00 -12.67 2.95
N THR A 49 -13.89 -12.82 3.66
CA THR A 49 -13.85 -12.95 5.13
C THR A 49 -13.15 -11.77 5.79
N THR A 50 -13.61 -11.37 6.98
CA THR A 50 -13.04 -10.26 7.78
C THR A 50 -11.54 -10.41 8.05
N LYS A 51 -11.03 -11.65 8.15
CA LYS A 51 -9.59 -11.94 8.33
C LYS A 51 -8.73 -11.68 7.08
N GLN A 52 -9.36 -11.62 5.90
CA GLN A 52 -8.70 -11.33 4.63
C GLN A 52 -8.80 -9.84 4.25
N GLN A 53 -9.55 -9.06 5.02
CA GLN A 53 -9.70 -7.63 4.82
C GLN A 53 -8.62 -6.88 5.59
N ASN A 54 -8.28 -5.70 5.08
CA ASN A 54 -7.37 -4.79 5.74
C ASN A 54 -8.07 -4.16 6.94
N GLN A 55 -7.60 -4.46 8.16
CA GLN A 55 -8.16 -3.96 9.42
C GLN A 55 -7.42 -2.73 9.96
N TYR A 56 -6.35 -2.30 9.28
CA TYR A 56 -5.58 -1.14 9.70
C TYR A 56 -6.30 0.17 9.37
N ASN A 57 -5.97 1.22 10.11
CA ASN A 57 -6.48 2.56 9.87
C ASN A 57 -6.06 3.11 8.49
N PRO A 58 -7.01 3.49 7.60
CA PRO A 58 -6.71 4.00 6.26
C PRO A 58 -5.81 5.23 6.20
N ASN A 59 -5.74 6.01 7.29
CA ASN A 59 -4.93 7.23 7.34
C ASN A 59 -3.49 6.97 7.78
N ARG A 60 -3.08 5.70 7.90
CA ARG A 60 -1.79 5.29 8.42
C ARG A 60 -0.99 4.46 7.42
N THR A 61 0.32 4.58 7.48
CA THR A 61 1.23 3.91 6.54
C THR A 61 1.09 2.39 6.58
N LYS A 62 0.80 1.79 7.73
CA LYS A 62 0.60 0.32 7.87
C LYS A 62 -0.58 -0.21 7.03
N TRP A 63 -1.63 0.60 6.82
CA TRP A 63 -2.72 0.25 5.92
C TRP A 63 -2.26 0.21 4.46
N ALA A 64 -1.51 1.22 4.02
CA ALA A 64 -0.96 1.27 2.66
C ALA A 64 0.03 0.13 2.41
N THR A 65 0.94 -0.12 3.36
CA THR A 65 1.90 -1.21 3.29
C THR A 65 1.22 -2.58 3.18
N TRP A 66 0.07 -2.79 3.83
CA TRP A 66 -0.70 -4.03 3.67
C TRP A 66 -1.10 -4.23 2.20
N ILE A 67 -1.66 -3.19 1.57
CA ILE A 67 -2.12 -3.21 0.18
C ILE A 67 -0.94 -3.44 -0.77
N ILE A 68 0.15 -2.69 -0.60
CA ILE A 68 1.38 -2.83 -1.37
C ILE A 68 1.96 -4.24 -1.21
N GLY A 69 2.00 -4.78 0.01
CA GLY A 69 2.42 -6.15 0.27
C GLY A 69 1.58 -7.16 -0.51
N ARG A 70 0.25 -7.02 -0.50
CA ARG A 70 -0.68 -7.88 -1.26
C ARG A 70 -0.41 -7.80 -2.76
N LEU A 71 -0.20 -6.61 -3.31
CA LEU A 71 0.17 -6.42 -4.71
C LEU A 71 1.51 -7.11 -5.02
N GLY A 72 2.46 -7.10 -4.08
CA GLY A 72 3.75 -7.77 -4.19
C GLY A 72 3.71 -9.30 -4.07
N GLY A 73 2.55 -9.90 -3.75
CA GLY A 73 2.37 -11.33 -3.57
C GLY A 73 2.45 -11.83 -2.13
N TRP A 74 2.46 -10.92 -1.15
CA TRP A 74 2.27 -11.30 0.26
C TRP A 74 0.84 -11.78 0.47
N LYS A 75 0.64 -12.84 1.26
CA LYS A 75 -0.70 -13.42 1.50
C LYS A 75 -1.42 -12.83 2.70
N ALA A 76 -0.71 -12.07 3.54
CA ALA A 76 -1.24 -11.43 4.75
C ALA A 76 -1.94 -12.41 5.72
N TYR A 77 -1.42 -13.64 5.83
CA TYR A 77 -1.88 -14.55 6.88
C TYR A 77 -1.33 -14.11 8.23
N SER A 78 -2.12 -14.26 9.29
CA SER A 78 -1.69 -13.96 10.67
C SER A 78 -0.49 -14.80 11.13
N SER A 79 -0.25 -15.96 10.49
CA SER A 79 0.92 -16.80 10.73
C SER A 79 2.16 -16.37 9.93
N GLN A 80 2.00 -15.50 8.93
CA GLN A 80 3.12 -14.96 8.17
C GLN A 80 3.57 -13.65 8.80
N GLY A 81 4.89 -13.51 8.94
CA GLY A 81 5.52 -12.27 9.37
C GLY A 81 5.27 -11.10 8.41
N PRO A 82 5.77 -9.90 8.76
CA PRO A 82 5.60 -8.70 7.96
C PRO A 82 6.13 -8.89 6.53
N PRO A 83 5.60 -8.14 5.55
CA PRO A 83 6.07 -8.23 4.17
C PRO A 83 7.57 -7.92 4.08
N GLY A 84 8.31 -8.78 3.38
CA GLY A 84 9.74 -8.59 3.13
C GLY A 84 10.02 -7.44 2.15
N LEU A 85 11.22 -6.87 2.18
CA LEU A 85 11.62 -5.73 1.35
C LEU A 85 11.43 -5.98 -0.16
N ILE A 86 11.77 -7.19 -0.63
CA ILE A 86 11.59 -7.57 -2.05
C ILE A 86 10.11 -7.60 -2.43
N VAL A 87 9.24 -8.02 -1.52
CA VAL A 87 7.79 -8.07 -1.73
C VAL A 87 7.23 -6.65 -1.81
N LEU A 88 7.66 -5.76 -0.91
CA LEU A 88 7.29 -4.34 -0.95
C LEU A 88 7.76 -3.66 -2.23
N ARG A 89 9.00 -3.93 -2.66
CA ARG A 89 9.53 -3.39 -3.93
C ARG A 89 8.67 -3.80 -5.12
N ARG A 90 8.35 -5.09 -5.25
CA ARG A 90 7.47 -5.61 -6.31
C ARG A 90 6.06 -5.03 -6.22
N GLY A 91 5.56 -4.84 -5.01
CA GLY A 91 4.26 -4.22 -4.76
C GLY A 91 4.21 -2.77 -5.24
N LEU A 92 5.23 -1.98 -4.93
CA LEU A 92 5.34 -0.58 -5.38
C LEU A 92 5.50 -0.48 -6.90
N GLU A 93 6.30 -1.35 -7.50
CA GLU A 93 6.48 -1.42 -8.96
C GLU A 93 5.14 -1.73 -9.66
N ARG A 94 4.35 -2.67 -9.13
CA ARG A 94 3.00 -2.94 -9.63
C ARG A 94 2.05 -1.76 -9.38
N PHE A 95 2.15 -1.14 -8.22
CA PHE A 95 1.33 0.02 -7.88
C PHE A 95 1.59 1.20 -8.81
N SER A 96 2.84 1.49 -9.19
CA SER A 96 3.14 2.59 -10.11
C SER A 96 2.48 2.41 -11.48
N TYR A 97 2.43 1.20 -12.02
CA TYR A 97 1.73 0.93 -13.28
C TYR A 97 0.22 1.10 -13.16
N ILE A 98 -0.36 0.69 -12.02
CA ILE A 98 -1.80 0.88 -11.76
C ILE A 98 -2.12 2.37 -11.59
N LEU A 99 -1.28 3.11 -10.86
CA LEU A 99 -1.43 4.54 -10.63
C LEU A 99 -1.37 5.31 -11.94
N GLU A 100 -0.42 4.98 -12.83
CA GLU A 100 -0.33 5.59 -14.16
C GLU A 100 -1.64 5.40 -14.94
N GLY A 101 -2.17 4.17 -15.00
CA GLY A 101 -3.47 3.90 -15.63
C GLY A 101 -4.64 4.62 -14.95
N TYR A 102 -4.62 4.73 -13.62
CA TYR A 102 -5.64 5.45 -12.86
C TYR A 102 -5.66 6.94 -13.18
N LEU A 103 -4.48 7.56 -13.23
CA LEU A 103 -4.33 8.98 -13.54
C LEU A 103 -4.74 9.29 -14.98
N LEU A 104 -4.43 8.41 -15.94
CA LEU A 104 -4.87 8.58 -17.33
C LEU A 104 -6.41 8.63 -17.46
N ILE A 105 -7.12 7.74 -16.75
CA ILE A 105 -8.59 7.74 -16.76
C ILE A 105 -9.14 8.99 -16.07
N LYS A 106 -8.52 9.40 -14.95
CA LYS A 106 -8.93 10.58 -14.20
C LYS A 106 -8.76 11.86 -15.02
N ASP A 107 -7.65 12.00 -15.74
CA ASP A 107 -7.36 13.15 -16.62
C ASP A 107 -8.36 13.26 -17.78
N MET A 108 -8.72 12.13 -18.40
CA MET A 108 -9.74 12.11 -19.46
C MET A 108 -11.16 12.47 -18.96
N GLY A 109 -11.47 12.24 -17.68
CA GLY A 109 -12.75 12.60 -17.07
C GLY A 109 -12.89 14.07 -16.68
N THR A 110 -11.81 14.86 -16.79
CA THR A 110 -11.78 16.30 -16.48
C THR A 110 -11.94 17.22 -17.70
N ARG A 111 -12.31 16.67 -18.87
CA ARG A 111 -12.62 17.44 -20.09
C ARG A 111 -14.12 17.53 -20.36
#